data_AF-E3ME24-F1
#
_entry.id   AF-E3ME24-F1
#
_cell.length_a   1.000
_cell.length_b   1.000
_cell.length_c   1.000
_cell.angle_alpha   90.00
_cell.angle_beta   90.00
_cell.angle_gamma   90.00
#
_symmetry.space_group_name_H-M   'P 1'
#
loop_
_entity.id
_entity.type
_entity.pdbx_description
1 polymer ?
#
loop_
_entity_poly.entity_id
_entity_poly.type
_entity_poly.pdbx_seq_one_letter_code
_entity_poly.pdbx_strand_id
1 'polypeptide(L)'
;MQFYCLLLLAASALAAPRTTLTDDQIFRIITKTCESTKFSCPKQDYLIKDGNQRYIDEDAVMRSDTVGLFKDGKLETSEVIEIFKTEFCCTETDCLKECNIFPIKEKPIVKNFDLYAKDLFAMNLEELKPYEKFWYDFVEDYSTGRIKKIPAEVEELFDILDANERRYMALLGKTHNH
;
A
#
# COMPACT_ATOMS: atom_id res chain seq x y z
N MET A 1 -56.78 36.15 -17.56
CA MET A 1 -55.59 36.33 -16.70
C MET A 1 -55.20 34.98 -16.11
N GLN A 2 -53.98 34.52 -16.45
CA GLN A 2 -53.06 33.60 -15.75
C GLN A 2 -53.64 32.24 -15.26
N PHE A 3 -53.52 31.14 -16.02
CA PHE A 3 -52.34 30.25 -16.16
C PHE A 3 -51.63 29.91 -14.84
N TYR A 4 -52.13 28.91 -14.11
CA TYR A 4 -51.32 28.14 -13.16
C TYR A 4 -50.66 27.00 -13.90
N CYS A 5 -49.47 27.30 -14.43
CA CYS A 5 -48.60 26.35 -15.09
C CYS A 5 -47.97 25.42 -14.04
N LEU A 6 -48.10 24.12 -14.29
CA LEU A 6 -47.50 23.01 -13.56
C LEU A 6 -46.04 23.29 -13.17
N LEU A 7 -45.76 23.39 -11.87
CA LEU A 7 -44.44 23.15 -11.29
C LEU A 7 -44.23 21.63 -11.18
N LEU A 8 -44.10 20.95 -12.32
CA LEU A 8 -43.40 19.67 -12.38
C LEU A 8 -41.90 20.01 -12.41
N LEU A 9 -41.33 20.22 -11.23
CA LEU A 9 -39.89 20.11 -11.03
C LEU A 9 -39.53 18.65 -11.31
N ALA A 10 -39.17 18.39 -12.56
CA ALA A 10 -38.41 17.23 -12.96
C ALA A 10 -37.07 17.30 -12.23
N ALA A 11 -37.04 16.80 -11.00
CA ALA A 11 -35.82 16.31 -10.39
C ALA A 11 -35.46 15.04 -11.16
N SER A 12 -34.92 15.20 -12.37
CA SER A 12 -34.04 14.21 -12.96
C SER A 12 -32.83 14.14 -12.05
N ALA A 13 -32.93 13.34 -10.99
CA ALA A 13 -31.77 12.80 -10.33
C ALA A 13 -30.92 12.21 -11.45
N LEU A 14 -29.77 12.82 -11.73
CA LEU A 14 -28.70 12.16 -12.46
C LEU A 14 -28.33 10.96 -11.59
N ALA A 15 -29.05 9.85 -11.77
CA ALA A 15 -28.63 8.58 -11.24
C ALA A 15 -27.29 8.31 -11.93
N ALA A 16 -26.22 8.29 -11.14
CA ALA A 16 -24.95 7.82 -11.62
C ALA A 16 -25.18 6.45 -12.29
N PRO A 17 -24.56 6.20 -13.45
CA PRO A 17 -24.78 4.95 -14.17
C PRO A 17 -24.42 3.79 -13.25
N ARG A 18 -25.37 2.88 -13.05
CA ARG A 18 -25.10 1.60 -12.38
C ARG A 18 -23.93 0.92 -13.08
N THR A 19 -23.09 0.25 -12.30
CA THR A 19 -21.96 -0.49 -12.88
C THR A 19 -22.48 -1.58 -13.83
N THR A 20 -21.77 -1.80 -14.93
CA THR A 20 -22.04 -2.89 -15.86
C THR A 20 -21.22 -4.15 -15.54
N LEU A 21 -20.41 -4.10 -14.48
CA LEU A 21 -19.57 -5.20 -14.05
C LEU A 21 -20.40 -6.32 -13.42
N THR A 22 -20.06 -7.57 -13.74
CA THR A 22 -20.63 -8.74 -13.09
C THR A 22 -20.08 -8.93 -11.68
N ASP A 23 -20.79 -9.70 -10.86
CA ASP A 23 -20.36 -10.06 -9.51
C ASP A 23 -18.95 -10.66 -9.50
N ASP A 24 -18.66 -11.61 -10.40
CA ASP A 24 -17.30 -12.16 -10.57
C ASP A 24 -16.25 -11.10 -10.92
N GLN A 25 -16.60 -10.11 -11.74
CA GLN A 25 -15.67 -9.03 -12.10
C GLN A 25 -15.39 -8.13 -10.90
N ILE A 26 -16.42 -7.80 -10.13
CA ILE A 26 -16.31 -7.01 -8.90
C ILE A 26 -15.45 -7.75 -7.88
N PHE A 27 -15.74 -9.03 -7.64
CA PHE A 27 -14.99 -9.85 -6.71
C PHE A 27 -13.52 -9.96 -7.12
N ARG A 28 -13.22 -10.17 -8.41
CA ARG A 28 -11.84 -10.18 -8.91
C ARG A 28 -11.10 -8.86 -8.70
N ILE A 29 -11.79 -7.72 -8.79
CA ILE A 29 -11.18 -6.40 -8.49
C ILE A 29 -10.84 -6.32 -7.00
N ILE A 30 -11.75 -6.73 -6.13
CA ILE A 30 -11.56 -6.73 -4.66
C ILE A 30 -10.38 -7.64 -4.28
N THR A 31 -10.35 -8.87 -4.80
CA THR A 31 -9.27 -9.82 -4.51
C THR A 31 -7.91 -9.26 -4.92
N LYS A 32 -7.81 -8.65 -6.10
CA LYS A 32 -6.59 -7.98 -6.55
C LYS A 32 -6.21 -6.75 -5.72
N THR A 33 -7.18 -6.10 -5.10
CA THR A 33 -6.94 -4.94 -4.23
C THR A 33 -6.29 -5.37 -2.91
N CYS A 34 -6.62 -6.57 -2.42
CA CYS A 34 -6.04 -7.12 -1.18
C CYS A 34 -4.71 -7.88 -1.37
N GLU A 35 -4.28 -8.14 -2.60
CA GLU A 35 -3.02 -8.84 -2.88
C GLU A 35 -1.80 -7.94 -2.61
N SER A 36 -1.04 -8.22 -1.56
CA SER A 36 0.33 -7.71 -1.43
C SER A 36 1.30 -8.76 -1.99
N THR A 37 1.69 -8.62 -3.27
CA THR A 37 2.72 -9.36 -4.06
C THR A 37 2.85 -10.90 -3.96
N LYS A 38 2.31 -11.55 -2.93
CA LYS A 38 2.43 -12.98 -2.58
C LYS A 38 1.24 -13.51 -1.76
N PHE A 39 0.50 -12.69 -0.99
CA PHE A 39 -0.62 -13.16 -0.16
C PHE A 39 -1.75 -12.11 -0.06
N SER A 40 -3.00 -12.58 -0.04
CA SER A 40 -4.19 -11.77 0.26
C SER A 40 -4.60 -11.99 1.72
N CYS A 41 -4.89 -10.92 2.45
CA CYS A 41 -5.38 -10.99 3.81
C CYS A 41 -6.64 -10.14 3.98
N PRO A 42 -7.84 -10.74 3.87
CA PRO A 42 -9.08 -10.03 4.11
C PRO A 42 -9.28 -9.75 5.60
N LYS A 43 -10.08 -8.73 5.92
CA LYS A 43 -10.54 -8.50 7.30
C LYS A 43 -11.37 -9.68 7.81
N GLN A 44 -11.48 -9.80 9.15
CA GLN A 44 -12.19 -10.91 9.80
C GLN A 44 -13.62 -11.11 9.29
N ASP A 45 -14.36 -10.03 9.04
CA ASP A 45 -15.75 -10.10 8.57
C ASP A 45 -15.88 -10.72 7.16
N TYR A 46 -14.77 -10.77 6.42
CA TYR A 46 -14.67 -11.29 5.06
C TYR A 46 -13.66 -12.46 4.96
N LEU A 47 -13.27 -13.06 6.08
CA LEU A 47 -12.22 -14.07 6.13
C LEU A 47 -12.80 -15.47 6.38
N ILE A 48 -12.56 -16.38 5.43
CA ILE A 48 -12.76 -17.82 5.63
C ILE A 48 -11.44 -18.45 6.06
N LYS A 49 -11.50 -19.23 7.15
CA LYS A 49 -10.37 -19.99 7.70
C LYS A 49 -10.59 -21.48 7.41
N ASP A 50 -9.74 -22.07 6.57
CA ASP A 50 -9.70 -23.52 6.34
C ASP A 50 -8.29 -24.05 6.65
N GLY A 51 -8.12 -24.60 7.85
CA GLY A 51 -6.80 -24.95 8.38
C GLY A 51 -5.83 -23.77 8.35
N ASN A 52 -4.72 -23.93 7.63
CA ASN A 52 -3.68 -22.91 7.42
C ASN A 52 -4.00 -21.95 6.26
N GLN A 53 -5.06 -22.22 5.50
CA GLN A 53 -5.47 -21.40 4.37
C GLN A 53 -6.40 -20.28 4.83
N ARG A 54 -6.31 -19.16 4.13
CA ARG A 54 -7.06 -17.92 4.38
C ARG A 54 -7.63 -17.46 3.06
N TYR A 55 -8.94 -17.35 2.98
CA TYR A 55 -9.67 -16.99 1.77
C TYR A 55 -10.57 -15.79 2.01
N ILE A 56 -10.85 -15.03 0.96
CA ILE A 56 -11.88 -14.01 1.00
C ILE A 56 -13.24 -14.70 0.86
N ASP A 57 -14.16 -14.40 1.79
CA ASP A 57 -15.56 -14.82 1.72
C ASP A 57 -16.28 -14.01 0.63
N GLU A 58 -16.43 -14.60 -0.55
CA GLU A 58 -17.12 -13.98 -1.68
C GLU A 58 -18.57 -13.61 -1.33
N ASP A 59 -19.29 -14.49 -0.64
CA ASP A 59 -20.68 -14.28 -0.26
C ASP A 59 -20.83 -13.11 0.71
N ALA A 60 -19.94 -12.99 1.70
CA ALA A 60 -19.94 -11.86 2.63
C ALA A 60 -19.58 -10.55 1.93
N VAL A 61 -18.57 -10.56 1.04
CA VAL A 61 -18.16 -9.40 0.25
C VAL A 61 -19.32 -8.91 -0.63
N MET A 62 -19.96 -9.81 -1.37
CA MET A 62 -21.01 -9.45 -2.32
C MET A 62 -22.30 -8.94 -1.65
N ARG A 63 -22.50 -9.29 -0.37
CA ARG A 63 -23.59 -8.76 0.47
C ARG A 63 -23.26 -7.44 1.18
N SER A 64 -22.02 -6.95 1.09
CA SER A 64 -21.62 -5.71 1.78
C SER A 64 -22.30 -4.47 1.21
N ASP A 65 -22.57 -3.49 2.07
CA ASP A 65 -23.11 -2.19 1.65
C ASP A 65 -22.18 -1.50 0.64
N THR A 66 -20.86 -1.64 0.81
CA THR A 66 -19.84 -1.08 -0.09
C THR A 66 -19.98 -1.61 -1.52
N VAL A 67 -20.19 -2.92 -1.70
CA VAL A 67 -20.47 -3.49 -3.04
C VAL A 67 -21.80 -2.99 -3.57
N GLY A 68 -22.83 -2.87 -2.72
CA GLY A 68 -24.12 -2.28 -3.10
C GLY A 68 -23.99 -0.84 -3.62
N LEU A 69 -23.24 0.01 -2.92
CA LEU A 69 -22.96 1.39 -3.30
C LEU A 69 -22.17 1.45 -4.62
N PHE A 70 -21.19 0.57 -4.80
CA PHE A 70 -20.45 0.47 -6.05
C PHE A 70 -21.36 0.07 -7.22
N LYS A 71 -22.20 -0.96 -7.03
CA LYS A 71 -23.14 -1.44 -8.05
C LYS A 71 -24.14 -0.35 -8.46
N ASP A 72 -24.57 0.45 -7.50
CA ASP A 72 -25.46 1.59 -7.71
C ASP A 72 -24.77 2.82 -8.34
N GLY A 73 -23.46 2.78 -8.60
CA GLY A 73 -22.71 3.91 -9.14
C GLY A 73 -22.53 5.07 -8.14
N LYS A 74 -22.73 4.81 -6.84
CA LYS A 74 -22.64 5.82 -5.77
C LYS A 74 -21.22 6.04 -5.24
N LEU A 75 -20.25 5.29 -5.76
CA LEU A 75 -18.82 5.46 -5.45
C LEU A 75 -18.12 6.03 -6.67
N GLU A 76 -17.26 7.03 -6.45
CA GLU A 76 -16.43 7.59 -7.50
C GLU A 76 -15.37 6.58 -7.93
N THR A 77 -15.27 6.32 -9.24
CA THR A 77 -14.33 5.32 -9.80
C THR A 77 -12.89 5.53 -9.35
N SER A 78 -12.47 6.79 -9.14
CA SER A 78 -11.13 7.14 -8.67
C SER A 78 -10.83 6.70 -7.24
N GLU A 79 -11.87 6.49 -6.42
CA GLU A 79 -11.73 6.18 -4.98
C GLU A 79 -12.03 4.71 -4.68
N VAL A 80 -12.69 3.99 -5.61
CA VAL A 80 -13.15 2.61 -5.42
C VAL A 80 -12.05 1.67 -4.94
N ILE A 81 -10.83 1.79 -5.46
CA ILE A 81 -9.71 0.93 -5.04
C ILE A 81 -9.35 1.18 -3.57
N GLU A 82 -9.28 2.44 -3.12
CA GLU A 82 -8.94 2.74 -1.74
C GLU A 82 -10.09 2.39 -0.79
N ILE A 83 -11.34 2.59 -1.22
CA ILE A 83 -12.53 2.17 -0.47
C ILE A 83 -12.55 0.65 -0.31
N PHE A 84 -12.35 -0.11 -1.39
CA PHE A 84 -12.30 -1.57 -1.33
C PHE A 84 -11.14 -2.07 -0.48
N LYS A 85 -9.99 -1.42 -0.58
CA LYS A 85 -8.83 -1.74 0.27
C LYS A 85 -9.14 -1.50 1.74
N THR A 86 -9.72 -0.35 2.05
CA THR A 86 -10.07 0.04 3.41
C THR A 86 -11.14 -0.86 3.98
N GLU A 87 -12.12 -1.27 3.18
CA GLU A 87 -13.24 -2.09 3.63
C GLU A 87 -12.85 -3.56 3.78
N PHE A 88 -12.29 -4.17 2.74
CA PHE A 88 -12.14 -5.61 2.63
C PHE A 88 -10.77 -6.13 3.07
N CYS A 89 -9.72 -5.30 3.03
CA CYS A 89 -8.35 -5.77 3.24
C CYS A 89 -7.83 -5.41 4.64
N CYS A 90 -7.04 -6.31 5.23
CA CYS A 90 -6.25 -6.00 6.41
C CYS A 90 -5.11 -5.04 6.05
N THR A 91 -4.99 -3.94 6.80
CA THR A 91 -3.86 -3.00 6.70
C THR A 91 -3.07 -2.89 8.01
N GLU A 92 -3.66 -3.32 9.12
CA GLU A 92 -3.07 -3.25 10.45
C GLU A 92 -2.34 -4.54 10.83
N THR A 93 -1.28 -4.41 11.62
CA THR A 93 -0.40 -5.53 12.01
C THR A 93 -1.16 -6.66 12.71
N ASP A 94 -2.14 -6.35 13.57
CA ASP A 94 -2.90 -7.39 14.27
C ASP A 94 -3.83 -8.17 13.32
N CYS A 95 -4.41 -7.49 12.34
CA CYS A 95 -5.22 -8.12 11.28
C CYS A 95 -4.33 -9.00 10.38
N LEU A 96 -3.14 -8.52 10.01
CA LEU A 96 -2.21 -9.22 9.14
C LEU A 96 -1.58 -10.48 9.78
N LYS A 97 -1.41 -10.50 11.11
CA LYS A 97 -0.94 -11.68 11.86
C LYS A 97 -1.81 -12.91 11.64
N GLU A 98 -3.12 -12.73 11.48
CA GLU A 98 -4.08 -13.82 11.24
C GLU A 98 -3.82 -14.57 9.92
N CYS A 99 -3.11 -13.91 9.00
CA CYS A 99 -2.66 -14.43 7.72
C CYS A 99 -1.16 -14.76 7.69
N ASN A 100 -0.48 -14.76 8.84
CA ASN A 100 0.99 -14.85 8.95
C ASN A 100 1.74 -13.81 8.11
N ILE A 101 1.11 -12.67 7.83
CA ILE A 101 1.75 -11.55 7.17
C ILE A 101 2.31 -10.65 8.27
N PHE A 102 3.64 -10.63 8.35
CA PHE A 102 4.34 -9.72 9.24
C PHE A 102 4.94 -8.63 8.38
N PRO A 103 4.27 -7.46 8.26
CA PRO A 103 4.85 -6.37 7.49
C PRO A 103 6.18 -5.99 8.12
N ILE A 104 7.27 -6.20 7.39
CA ILE A 104 8.59 -5.68 7.75
C ILE A 104 8.47 -4.18 7.55
N LYS A 105 8.24 -3.45 8.64
CA LYS A 105 8.31 -1.99 8.61
C LYS A 105 9.80 -1.65 8.56
N GLU A 106 10.30 -1.32 7.38
CA GLU A 106 11.65 -0.79 7.22
C GLU A 106 11.85 0.37 8.21
N LYS A 107 12.96 0.29 8.96
CA LYS A 107 13.31 1.32 9.93
C LYS A 107 13.55 2.67 9.22
N PRO A 108 13.25 3.81 9.88
CA PRO A 108 13.46 5.15 9.33
C PRO A 108 14.81 5.37 8.64
N ILE A 109 15.89 4.78 9.17
CA ILE A 109 17.22 4.92 8.57
C ILE A 109 17.35 4.28 7.17
N VAL A 110 16.71 3.14 6.94
CA VAL A 110 16.68 2.47 5.63
C VAL A 110 15.75 3.22 4.70
N LYS A 111 14.53 3.50 5.17
CA LYS A 111 13.48 4.16 4.40
C LYS A 111 13.90 5.53 3.84
N ASN A 112 14.69 6.29 4.59
CA ASN A 112 15.13 7.64 4.20
C ASN A 112 16.66 7.69 3.97
N PHE A 113 17.27 6.56 3.59
CA PHE A 113 18.71 6.50 3.44
C PHE A 113 19.25 7.47 2.39
N ASP A 114 18.49 7.76 1.35
CA ASP A 114 18.80 8.79 0.34
C ASP A 114 19.09 10.18 0.95
N LEU A 115 18.39 10.53 2.03
CA LEU A 115 18.60 11.79 2.74
C LEU A 115 19.88 11.78 3.59
N TYR A 116 20.29 10.61 4.09
CA TYR A 116 21.41 10.47 5.04
C TYR A 116 22.69 9.90 4.41
N ALA A 117 22.61 9.35 3.20
CA ALA A 117 23.68 8.57 2.58
C ALA A 117 24.99 9.35 2.53
N LYS A 118 24.93 10.60 2.07
CA LYS A 118 26.10 11.47 1.98
C LYS A 118 26.77 11.67 3.34
N ASP A 119 25.99 11.95 4.38
CA ASP A 119 26.52 12.20 5.72
C ASP A 119 27.08 10.93 6.36
N LEU A 120 26.41 9.79 6.19
CA LEU A 120 26.87 8.49 6.70
C LEU A 120 28.15 8.00 6.01
N PHE A 121 28.27 8.16 4.69
CA PHE A 121 29.50 7.82 3.98
C PHE A 121 30.64 8.78 4.32
N ALA A 122 30.35 10.08 4.49
CA ALA A 122 31.34 11.07 4.91
C ALA A 122 31.92 10.81 6.32
N MET A 123 31.19 10.11 7.19
CA MET A 123 31.70 9.67 8.50
C MET A 123 32.80 8.59 8.39
N ASN A 124 33.03 8.02 7.21
CA ASN A 124 34.10 7.06 6.93
C ASN A 124 34.04 5.81 7.83
N LEU A 125 32.82 5.34 8.13
CA LEU A 125 32.55 4.14 8.93
C LEU A 125 33.01 2.89 8.16
N GLU A 126 33.97 2.15 8.70
CA GLU A 126 34.62 1.00 8.02
C GLU A 126 33.62 -0.02 7.49
N GLU A 127 32.55 -0.26 8.24
CA GLU A 127 31.48 -1.19 7.87
C GLU A 127 30.59 -0.70 6.72
N LEU A 128 30.55 0.60 6.42
CA LEU A 128 29.74 1.15 5.32
C LEU A 128 30.56 1.40 4.05
N LYS A 129 31.88 1.61 4.16
CA LYS A 129 32.76 1.92 3.03
C LYS A 129 32.64 0.97 1.84
N PRO A 130 32.56 -0.36 2.01
CA PRO A 130 32.48 -1.26 0.86
C PRO A 130 31.24 -1.01 -0.01
N TYR A 131 30.18 -0.46 0.59
CA TYR A 131 28.87 -0.30 -0.04
C TYR A 131 28.67 1.06 -0.71
N GLU A 132 29.56 2.05 -0.48
CA GLU A 132 29.41 3.42 -1.01
C GLU A 132 29.29 3.44 -2.53
N LYS A 133 30.19 2.73 -3.22
CA LYS A 133 30.13 2.64 -4.68
C LYS A 133 28.85 1.97 -5.16
N PHE A 134 28.46 0.86 -4.54
CA PHE A 134 27.25 0.12 -4.93
C PHE A 134 25.99 0.94 -4.75
N TRP A 135 25.91 1.76 -3.69
CA TRP A 135 24.82 2.69 -3.49
C TRP A 135 24.72 3.72 -4.62
N TYR A 136 25.81 4.40 -4.95
CA TYR A 136 25.77 5.44 -5.98
C TYR A 136 25.51 4.87 -7.38
N ASP A 137 26.10 3.71 -7.71
CA ASP A 137 25.80 3.00 -8.96
C ASP A 137 24.31 2.63 -9.03
N PHE A 138 23.74 2.11 -7.93
CA PHE A 138 22.33 1.78 -7.83
C PHE A 138 21.43 3.00 -8.06
N VAL A 139 21.70 4.14 -7.43
CA VAL A 139 20.90 5.36 -7.59
C VAL A 139 20.94 5.86 -9.04
N GLU A 140 22.10 5.81 -9.69
CA GLU A 140 22.26 6.20 -11.10
C GLU A 140 21.48 5.26 -12.05
N ASP A 141 21.64 3.96 -11.87
CA ASP A 141 20.98 2.96 -12.72
C ASP A 141 19.45 2.92 -12.46
N TYR A 142 19.01 3.12 -11.22
CA TYR A 142 17.59 3.13 -10.86
C TYR A 142 16.88 4.36 -11.42
N SER A 143 17.48 5.56 -11.29
CA SER A 143 16.92 6.81 -11.82
C SER A 143 16.81 6.83 -13.35
N THR A 144 17.67 6.06 -14.04
CA THR A 144 17.63 5.88 -15.49
C THR A 144 16.78 4.68 -15.95
N GLY A 145 16.23 3.91 -15.00
CA GLY A 145 15.42 2.72 -15.28
C GLY A 145 16.21 1.51 -15.81
N ARG A 146 17.55 1.56 -15.77
CA ARG A 146 18.45 0.46 -16.17
C ARG A 146 18.27 -0.78 -15.31
N ILE A 147 17.96 -0.58 -14.02
CA ILE A 147 17.66 -1.65 -13.07
C ILE A 147 16.26 -1.46 -12.49
N LYS A 148 15.57 -2.58 -12.25
CA LYS A 148 14.22 -2.63 -11.66
C LYS A 148 14.18 -3.31 -10.29
N LYS A 149 15.33 -3.79 -9.82
CA LYS A 149 15.48 -4.56 -8.58
C LYS A 149 16.69 -4.03 -7.82
N ILE A 150 16.62 -4.10 -6.51
CA ILE A 150 17.70 -3.73 -5.61
C ILE A 150 18.79 -4.82 -5.70
N PRO A 151 20.07 -4.46 -5.94
CA PRO A 151 21.19 -5.40 -5.91
C PRO A 151 21.44 -5.97 -4.51
N ALA A 152 22.07 -7.14 -4.44
CA ALA A 152 22.33 -7.82 -3.16
C ALA A 152 23.21 -6.99 -2.22
N GLU A 153 24.17 -6.25 -2.76
CA GLU A 153 25.07 -5.39 -2.00
C GLU A 153 24.33 -4.20 -1.37
N VAL A 154 23.28 -3.70 -2.01
CA VAL A 154 22.44 -2.62 -1.47
C VAL A 154 21.48 -3.16 -0.41
N GLU A 155 20.95 -4.37 -0.59
CA GLU A 155 20.18 -5.05 0.45
C GLU A 155 21.03 -5.31 1.70
N GLU A 156 22.30 -5.74 1.53
CA GLU A 156 23.22 -5.95 2.65
C GLU A 156 23.55 -4.64 3.40
N LEU A 157 23.72 -3.54 2.66
CA LEU A 157 23.81 -2.21 3.25
C LEU A 157 22.57 -1.88 4.09
N PHE A 158 21.37 -2.14 3.57
CA PHE A 158 20.12 -1.90 4.29
C PHE A 158 20.01 -2.75 5.56
N ASP A 159 20.43 -4.01 5.52
CA ASP A 159 20.50 -4.88 6.70
C ASP A 159 21.44 -4.32 7.78
N ILE A 160 22.62 -3.81 7.39
CA ILE A 160 23.58 -3.18 8.31
C ILE A 160 22.98 -1.92 8.94
N LEU A 161 22.31 -1.08 8.14
CA LEU A 161 21.64 0.12 8.61
C LEU A 161 20.50 -0.20 9.58
N ASP A 162 19.66 -1.17 9.23
CA ASP A 162 18.55 -1.62 10.08
C ASP A 162 19.06 -2.14 11.43
N ALA A 163 20.08 -2.99 11.42
CA ALA A 163 20.68 -3.56 12.63
C ALA A 163 21.29 -2.50 13.55
N ASN A 164 21.78 -1.38 12.99
CA ASN A 164 22.53 -0.35 13.71
C ASN A 164 21.82 1.02 13.79
N GLU A 165 20.52 1.10 13.48
CA GLU A 165 19.77 2.36 13.36
C GLU A 165 20.05 3.34 14.50
N ARG A 166 19.93 2.87 15.76
CA ARG A 166 20.13 3.72 16.94
C ARG A 166 21.51 4.39 16.96
N ARG A 167 22.56 3.65 16.57
CA ARG A 167 23.93 4.17 16.53
C ARG A 167 24.08 5.22 15.45
N TYR A 168 23.62 4.93 14.24
CA TYR A 168 23.77 5.83 13.10
C TYR A 168 22.90 7.10 13.22
N MET A 169 21.66 6.98 13.69
CA MET A 169 20.81 8.14 13.97
C MET A 169 21.40 9.04 15.05
N ALA A 170 22.05 8.47 16.07
CA ALA A 170 22.76 9.26 17.09
C ALA A 170 24.00 9.98 16.54
N LEU A 171 24.71 9.38 15.56
CA LEU A 171 25.82 10.04 14.88
C LEU A 171 25.33 11.19 14.00
N LEU A 172 24.30 10.97 13.19
CA LEU A 172 23.66 12.00 12.37
C LEU A 172 23.17 13.18 13.21
N GLY A 173 22.53 12.90 14.35
CA GLY A 173 22.08 13.94 15.29
C GLY A 173 23.20 14.77 15.91
N LYS A 174 24.44 14.26 15.98
CA LYS A 174 25.60 15.05 16.44
C LYS A 174 26.17 15.93 15.33
N THR A 175 26.08 15.50 14.08
CA THR A 175 26.60 16.23 12.92
C THR A 175 25.77 17.48 12.59
N HIS A 176 24.46 17.48 12.86
CA HIS A 176 23.57 18.64 12.58
C HIS A 176 23.44 19.65 13.73
N ASN A 177 24.10 19.43 14.87
CA ASN A 177 24.08 20.34 16.03
C ASN A 177 25.37 21.18 16.18
N HIS A 178 26.14 21.29 15.10
CA HIS A 178 27.32 22.15 14.95
C HIS A 178 27.15 23.06 13.75
#